data_AF-A0A4Q4CIT8-F1
#
_entry.id   AF-A0A4Q4CIT8-F1
#
_cell.length_a   1.000
_cell.length_b   1.000
_cell.length_c   1.000
_cell.angle_alpha   90.00
_cell.angle_beta   90.00
_cell.angle_gamma   90.00
#
_symmetry.space_group_name_H-M   'P 1'
#
loop_
_entity.id
_entity.type
_entity.pdbx_description
1 polymer ?
#
loop_
_entity_poly.entity_id
_entity_poly.type
_entity_poly.pdbx_seq_one_letter_code
_entity_poly.pdbx_strand_id
1 'polypeptide(L)'
;LARLLRLLFGRDAGLARVAALVGAAPGEAVLRLNTANPTVATASPDFIAAAAGAPGWEGQAWDAELALPVTTLDALAAAHGRPDFIKIDVEGYEAAALAGLSFAPRSLSFEFTTIQRGVARDCLGRLEALGYRHLNACLGESMAFAHPAPITAAAMARWIAALPAEANSGDVYASLEPARITA
;
A
#
# COMPACT_ATOMS: atom_id res chain seq x y z
N LEU A 1 14.38 0.12 -11.94
CA LEU A 1 13.16 -0.68 -12.22
C LEU A 1 12.38 -0.25 -13.49
N ALA A 2 11.88 0.98 -13.61
CA ALA A 2 10.99 1.37 -14.74
C ALA A 2 11.56 1.13 -16.15
N ARG A 3 12.88 1.29 -16.35
CA ARG A 3 13.55 0.93 -17.62
C ARG A 3 13.50 -0.58 -17.89
N LEU A 4 13.70 -1.40 -16.86
CA LEU A 4 13.61 -2.86 -16.97
C LEU A 4 12.19 -3.30 -17.32
N LEU A 5 11.17 -2.77 -16.63
CA LEU A 5 9.77 -3.08 -16.92
C LEU A 5 9.38 -2.67 -18.35
N ARG A 6 9.95 -1.57 -18.89
CA ARG A 6 9.80 -1.20 -20.31
C ARG A 6 10.37 -2.23 -21.25
N LEU A 7 11.57 -2.70 -20.97
CA LEU A 7 12.26 -3.65 -21.83
C LEU A 7 11.58 -5.01 -21.82
N LEU A 8 11.13 -5.46 -20.66
CA LEU A 8 10.50 -6.77 -20.49
C LEU A 8 9.05 -6.81 -21.00
N PHE A 9 8.25 -5.78 -20.68
CA PHE A 9 6.79 -5.81 -20.88
C PHE A 9 6.26 -4.73 -21.81
N GLY A 10 7.12 -3.95 -22.48
CA GLY A 10 6.69 -2.83 -23.33
C GLY A 10 5.86 -3.20 -24.55
N ARG A 11 5.75 -4.50 -24.88
CA ARG A 11 4.95 -5.03 -25.99
C ARG A 11 3.77 -5.88 -25.51
N ASP A 12 3.58 -6.02 -24.20
CA ASP A 12 2.48 -6.79 -23.64
C ASP A 12 1.22 -5.92 -23.60
N ALA A 13 0.21 -6.27 -24.41
CA ALA A 13 -1.06 -5.55 -24.46
C ALA A 13 -1.90 -5.73 -23.18
N GLY A 14 -1.61 -6.72 -22.35
CA GLY A 14 -2.24 -6.94 -21.05
C GLY A 14 -1.63 -6.09 -19.93
N LEU A 15 -0.55 -5.35 -20.19
CA LEU A 15 0.16 -4.55 -19.19
C LEU A 15 0.18 -3.06 -19.57
N ALA A 16 -0.50 -2.25 -18.77
CA ALA A 16 -0.37 -0.80 -18.80
C ALA A 16 0.62 -0.34 -17.73
N ARG A 17 1.55 0.55 -18.09
CA ARG A 17 2.43 1.23 -17.14
C ARG A 17 2.13 2.71 -17.15
N VAL A 18 1.80 3.25 -15.98
CA VAL A 18 1.59 4.68 -15.77
C VAL A 18 2.76 5.22 -14.94
N ALA A 19 3.44 6.23 -15.46
CA ALA A 19 4.55 6.90 -14.75
C ALA A 19 3.99 8.06 -13.91
N ALA A 20 3.28 7.72 -12.84
CA ALA A 20 2.66 8.66 -11.92
C ALA A 20 2.66 8.10 -10.50
N LEU A 21 2.54 8.99 -9.52
CA LEU A 21 2.19 8.64 -8.15
C LEU A 21 0.67 8.45 -8.04
N VAL A 22 0.24 7.69 -7.03
CA VAL A 22 -1.18 7.50 -6.74
C VAL A 22 -1.49 8.20 -5.41
N GLY A 23 -2.46 9.11 -5.43
CA GLY A 23 -2.86 9.89 -4.27
C GLY A 23 -4.35 10.24 -4.27
N ALA A 24 -4.72 11.16 -3.39
CA ALA A 24 -6.12 11.51 -3.13
C ALA A 24 -6.77 12.31 -4.28
N ALA A 25 -5.98 13.08 -5.01
CA ALA A 25 -6.42 13.92 -6.11
C ALA A 25 -5.30 14.08 -7.16
N PRO A 26 -5.62 14.40 -8.42
CA PRO A 26 -4.62 14.73 -9.42
C PRO A 26 -3.80 15.97 -9.02
N GLY A 27 -2.52 15.99 -9.39
CA GLY A 27 -1.61 17.08 -9.04
C GLY A 27 -0.15 16.71 -9.30
N GLU A 28 0.75 17.22 -8.48
CA GLU A 28 2.17 16.86 -8.49
C GLU A 28 2.65 16.56 -7.07
N ALA A 29 3.58 15.60 -6.94
CA ALA A 29 4.23 15.28 -5.69
C ALA A 29 5.67 14.80 -5.95
N VAL A 30 6.46 14.73 -4.89
CA VAL A 30 7.85 14.30 -4.94
C VAL A 30 7.96 12.86 -4.46
N LEU A 31 8.45 11.98 -5.33
CA LEU A 31 8.90 10.65 -4.95
C LEU A 31 10.35 10.73 -4.49
N ARG A 32 10.61 10.30 -3.26
CA ARG A 32 11.94 10.20 -2.68
C ARG A 32 12.46 8.78 -2.88
N LEU A 33 13.68 8.67 -3.38
CA LEU A 33 14.31 7.42 -3.73
C LEU A 33 15.37 7.08 -2.70
N ASN A 34 15.38 5.83 -2.28
CA ASN A 34 16.52 5.21 -1.61
C ASN A 34 17.31 4.45 -2.68
N THR A 35 18.39 5.03 -3.20
CA THR A 35 19.10 4.42 -4.34
C THR A 35 19.84 3.14 -3.96
N ALA A 36 20.22 2.99 -2.68
CA ALA A 36 20.86 1.80 -2.12
C ALA A 36 19.86 0.65 -1.89
N ASN A 37 18.60 0.99 -1.58
CA ASN A 37 17.50 0.04 -1.43
C ASN A 37 16.26 0.53 -2.20
N PRO A 38 16.22 0.31 -3.53
CA PRO A 38 15.20 0.92 -4.40
C PRO A 38 13.80 0.32 -4.24
N THR A 39 13.58 -0.64 -3.34
CA THR A 39 12.25 -1.16 -3.02
C THR A 39 11.48 -0.21 -2.09
N VAL A 40 12.17 0.58 -1.25
CA VAL A 40 11.54 1.46 -0.25
C VAL A 40 11.50 2.94 -0.70
N ALA A 41 10.98 3.20 -1.91
CA ALA A 41 10.77 4.57 -2.39
C ALA A 41 9.43 5.13 -1.90
N THR A 42 9.37 6.40 -1.49
CA THR A 42 8.17 6.96 -0.86
C THR A 42 7.87 8.40 -1.27
N ALA A 43 6.60 8.75 -1.33
CA ALA A 43 6.15 10.16 -1.40
C ALA A 43 5.89 10.77 -0.02
N SER A 44 5.98 9.98 1.06
CA SER A 44 5.65 10.35 2.42
C SER A 44 6.88 10.89 3.17
N PRO A 45 6.96 12.20 3.48
CA PRO A 45 8.01 12.72 4.35
C PRO A 45 7.90 12.15 5.79
N ASP A 46 6.68 11.86 6.23
CA ASP A 46 6.42 11.28 7.55
C ASP A 46 6.96 9.86 7.68
N PHE A 47 7.02 9.11 6.57
CA PHE A 47 7.62 7.78 6.56
C PHE A 47 9.13 7.84 6.78
N ILE A 48 9.80 8.77 6.09
CA ILE A 48 11.24 9.00 6.27
C ILE A 48 11.54 9.42 7.71
N ALA A 49 10.72 10.32 8.27
CA ALA A 49 10.86 10.74 9.66
C ALA A 49 10.63 9.58 10.64
N ALA A 50 9.66 8.69 10.38
CA ALA A 50 9.37 7.53 11.20
C ALA A 50 10.45 6.44 11.11
N ALA A 51 11.08 6.27 9.95
CA ALA A 51 12.16 5.32 9.74
C ALA A 51 13.47 5.76 10.41
N ALA A 52 13.67 7.07 10.57
CA ALA A 52 14.89 7.63 11.15
C ALA A 52 15.14 7.13 12.59
N GLY A 53 16.10 6.21 12.74
CA GLY A 53 16.47 5.62 14.03
C GLY A 53 15.51 4.55 14.54
N ALA A 54 14.56 4.10 13.73
CA ALA A 54 13.70 2.98 14.08
C ALA A 54 14.42 1.63 13.94
N PRO A 55 14.21 0.68 14.88
CA PRO A 55 14.75 -0.67 14.75
C PRO A 55 14.29 -1.35 13.46
N GLY A 56 15.22 -1.95 12.72
CA GLY A 56 14.95 -2.59 11.43
C GLY A 56 14.97 -1.64 10.23
N TRP A 57 15.20 -0.34 10.46
CA TRP A 57 15.31 0.70 9.44
C TRP A 57 16.70 1.35 9.42
N GLU A 58 17.68 0.72 10.06
CA GLU A 58 19.05 1.21 10.08
C GLU A 58 19.66 1.27 8.68
N GLY A 59 20.43 2.32 8.41
CA GLY A 59 21.12 2.51 7.14
C GLY A 59 20.22 2.89 5.96
N GLN A 60 18.89 3.00 6.14
CA GLN A 60 18.00 3.52 5.10
C GLN A 60 18.22 5.03 4.93
N ALA A 61 18.37 5.46 3.67
CA ALA A 61 18.59 6.86 3.32
C ALA A 61 17.89 7.17 2.00
N TRP A 62 17.18 8.30 1.96
CA TRP A 62 16.55 8.80 0.74
C TRP A 62 17.39 9.94 0.18
N ASP A 63 18.17 9.63 -0.84
CA ASP A 63 19.27 10.45 -1.36
C ASP A 63 18.95 11.12 -2.71
N ALA A 64 17.79 10.82 -3.30
CA ALA A 64 17.33 11.45 -4.54
C ALA A 64 15.83 11.72 -4.52
N GLU A 65 15.40 12.69 -5.34
CA GLU A 65 14.00 13.10 -5.47
C GLU A 65 13.58 13.17 -6.94
N LEU A 66 12.32 12.83 -7.22
CA LEU A 66 11.68 12.96 -8.53
C LEU A 66 10.32 13.62 -8.38
N ALA A 67 10.14 14.79 -8.99
CA ALA A 67 8.81 15.38 -9.15
C ALA A 67 8.03 14.60 -10.20
N LEU A 68 6.83 14.13 -9.85
CA LEU A 68 5.98 13.30 -10.69
C LEU A 68 4.53 13.78 -10.63
N PRO A 69 3.77 13.60 -11.72
CA PRO A 69 2.33 13.80 -11.66
C PRO A 69 1.71 12.79 -10.70
N VAL A 70 0.67 13.23 -10.00
CA VAL A 70 -0.21 12.41 -9.17
C VAL A 70 -1.49 12.12 -9.94
N THR A 71 -1.93 10.87 -9.91
CA THR A 71 -3.24 10.41 -10.37
C THR A 71 -4.00 9.80 -9.19
N THR A 72 -5.23 9.37 -9.42
CA THR A 72 -6.05 8.67 -8.43
C THR A 72 -6.36 7.24 -8.87
N LEU A 73 -6.69 6.36 -7.92
CA LEU A 73 -7.16 5.02 -8.24
C LEU A 73 -8.44 5.05 -9.08
N ASP A 74 -9.33 6.01 -8.86
CA ASP A 74 -10.51 6.24 -9.69
C ASP A 74 -10.16 6.61 -11.13
N ALA A 75 -9.19 7.51 -11.33
CA ALA A 75 -8.75 7.92 -12.67
C ALA A 75 -8.09 6.74 -13.41
N LEU A 76 -7.30 5.94 -12.71
CA LEU A 76 -6.73 4.70 -13.27
C LEU A 76 -7.82 3.70 -13.66
N ALA A 77 -8.83 3.50 -12.81
CA ALA A 77 -9.95 2.62 -13.10
C ALA A 77 -10.81 3.12 -14.26
N ALA A 78 -10.98 4.44 -14.40
CA ALA A 78 -11.69 5.03 -15.54
C ALA A 78 -10.93 4.81 -16.85
N ALA A 79 -9.60 4.89 -16.83
CA ALA A 79 -8.75 4.73 -18.02
C ALA A 79 -8.53 3.25 -18.42
N HIS A 80 -8.47 2.35 -17.45
CA HIS A 80 -8.04 0.95 -17.66
C HIS A 80 -9.11 -0.09 -17.30
N GLY A 81 -10.30 0.34 -16.86
CA GLY A 81 -11.35 -0.53 -16.38
C GLY A 81 -11.28 -0.77 -14.87
N ARG A 82 -12.41 -1.19 -14.29
CA ARG A 82 -12.50 -1.46 -12.85
C ARG A 82 -11.70 -2.73 -12.50
N PRO A 83 -10.74 -2.66 -11.57
CA PRO A 83 -9.95 -3.82 -11.18
C PRO A 83 -10.73 -4.77 -10.26
N ASP A 84 -10.50 -6.07 -10.44
CA ASP A 84 -10.92 -7.08 -9.46
C ASP A 84 -10.07 -7.04 -8.18
N PHE A 85 -8.81 -6.63 -8.31
CA PHE A 85 -7.85 -6.58 -7.21
C PHE A 85 -6.95 -5.35 -7.32
N ILE A 86 -6.69 -4.71 -6.18
CA ILE A 86 -5.71 -3.62 -6.06
C ILE A 86 -4.70 -4.01 -4.97
N LYS A 87 -3.40 -3.91 -5.26
CA LYS A 87 -2.33 -3.90 -4.25
C LYS A 87 -1.79 -2.48 -4.13
N ILE A 88 -1.68 -2.00 -2.90
CA ILE A 88 -1.09 -0.72 -2.54
C ILE A 88 0.15 -1.03 -1.69
N ASP A 89 1.26 -0.47 -2.12
CA ASP A 89 2.58 -0.69 -1.55
C ASP A 89 3.41 0.54 -1.93
N VAL A 90 3.28 1.59 -1.11
CA VAL A 90 3.75 2.94 -1.44
C VAL A 90 4.47 3.60 -0.27
N GLU A 91 4.92 2.78 0.68
CA GLU A 91 5.81 3.09 1.78
C GLU A 91 5.34 4.31 2.58
N GLY A 92 4.22 4.17 3.28
CA GLY A 92 3.68 5.22 4.16
C GLY A 92 2.82 6.26 3.47
N TYR A 93 2.49 6.05 2.19
CA TYR A 93 1.57 6.88 1.42
C TYR A 93 0.23 6.19 1.13
N GLU A 94 -0.04 5.06 1.79
CA GLU A 94 -1.18 4.18 1.51
C GLU A 94 -2.52 4.88 1.74
N ALA A 95 -2.63 5.64 2.83
CA ALA A 95 -3.85 6.37 3.16
C ALA A 95 -4.18 7.42 2.08
N ALA A 96 -3.16 8.11 1.56
CA ALA A 96 -3.33 9.08 0.48
C ALA A 96 -3.73 8.38 -0.83
N ALA A 97 -3.12 7.24 -1.17
CA ALA A 97 -3.50 6.45 -2.34
C ALA A 97 -4.95 5.96 -2.25
N LEU A 98 -5.36 5.40 -1.10
CA LEU A 98 -6.72 4.90 -0.84
C LEU A 98 -7.79 6.01 -0.83
N ALA A 99 -7.42 7.24 -0.45
CA ALA A 99 -8.36 8.36 -0.47
C ALA A 99 -8.85 8.68 -1.90
N GLY A 100 -8.06 8.38 -2.93
CA GLY A 100 -8.41 8.57 -4.34
C GLY A 100 -9.26 7.46 -4.97
N LEU A 101 -9.74 6.48 -4.18
CA LEU A 101 -10.59 5.38 -4.62
C LEU A 101 -12.01 5.56 -4.08
N SER A 102 -13.04 5.63 -4.92
CA SER A 102 -14.44 5.83 -4.51
C SER A 102 -15.33 4.59 -4.59
N PHE A 103 -14.77 3.44 -5.00
CA PHE A 103 -15.50 2.18 -5.10
C PHE A 103 -14.73 1.03 -4.44
N ALA A 104 -15.44 -0.01 -4.01
CA ALA A 104 -14.81 -1.22 -3.50
C ALA A 104 -14.52 -2.20 -4.65
N PRO A 105 -13.24 -2.45 -5.03
CA PRO A 105 -12.90 -3.62 -5.85
C PRO A 105 -13.28 -4.93 -5.12
N ARG A 106 -13.32 -6.06 -5.82
CA ARG A 106 -13.65 -7.35 -5.19
C ARG A 106 -12.73 -7.66 -4.01
N SER A 107 -11.44 -7.40 -4.18
CA SER A 107 -10.44 -7.50 -3.12
C SER A 107 -9.43 -6.36 -3.21
N LEU A 108 -8.79 -6.01 -2.10
CA LEU A 108 -7.73 -5.03 -2.03
C LEU A 108 -6.70 -5.46 -0.97
N SER A 109 -5.42 -5.19 -1.22
CA SER A 109 -4.37 -5.27 -0.20
C SER A 109 -3.64 -3.93 -0.07
N PHE A 110 -3.31 -3.54 1.15
CA PHE A 110 -2.37 -2.44 1.41
C PHE A 110 -1.29 -2.90 2.40
N GLU A 111 -0.05 -2.47 2.18
CA GLU A 111 1.04 -2.70 3.11
C GLU A 111 0.90 -1.82 4.36
N PHE A 112 1.27 -2.32 5.52
CA PHE A 112 1.48 -1.52 6.73
C PHE A 112 2.88 -1.75 7.27
N THR A 113 3.42 -0.73 7.92
CA THR A 113 4.65 -0.83 8.71
C THR A 113 4.37 -0.55 10.19
N THR A 114 5.17 -1.15 11.07
CA THR A 114 5.09 -0.93 12.51
C THR A 114 5.52 0.50 12.87
N ILE A 115 6.43 1.10 12.10
CA ILE A 115 6.85 2.50 12.28
C ILE A 115 5.72 3.50 11.96
N GLN A 116 4.69 3.11 11.21
CA GLN A 116 3.57 3.95 10.83
C GLN A 116 2.18 3.32 11.06
N ARG A 117 1.96 2.74 12.25
CA ARG A 117 0.64 2.18 12.65
C ARG A 117 -0.55 3.15 12.48
N GLY A 118 -0.29 4.46 12.55
CA GLY A 118 -1.29 5.50 12.28
C GLY A 118 -1.83 5.44 10.84
N VAL A 119 -0.95 5.29 9.85
CA VAL A 119 -1.33 5.18 8.44
C VAL A 119 -2.20 3.93 8.22
N ALA A 120 -1.83 2.81 8.84
CA ALA A 120 -2.62 1.58 8.77
C ALA A 120 -4.04 1.78 9.33
N ARG A 121 -4.19 2.49 10.45
CA ARG A 121 -5.49 2.81 11.03
C ARG A 121 -6.34 3.67 10.08
N ASP A 122 -5.73 4.65 9.43
CA ASP A 122 -6.45 5.54 8.49
C ASP A 122 -6.90 4.76 7.24
N CYS A 123 -6.05 3.85 6.74
CA CYS A 123 -6.40 2.91 5.68
C CYS A 123 -7.59 2.02 6.07
N LEU A 124 -7.57 1.45 7.28
CA LEU A 124 -8.67 0.62 7.80
C LEU A 124 -10.00 1.40 7.87
N GLY A 125 -9.97 2.65 8.32
CA GLY A 125 -11.14 3.52 8.31
C GLY A 125 -11.66 3.78 6.88
N ARG A 126 -10.76 3.97 5.92
CA ARG A 126 -11.14 4.12 4.51
C ARG A 126 -11.78 2.85 3.94
N LEU A 127 -11.23 1.67 4.23
CA LEU A 127 -11.81 0.41 3.79
C LEU A 127 -13.19 0.15 4.38
N GLU A 128 -13.39 0.48 5.66
CA GLU A 128 -14.71 0.37 6.29
C GLU A 128 -15.74 1.29 5.62
N ALA A 129 -15.35 2.53 5.30
CA ALA A 129 -16.17 3.50 4.58
C ALA A 129 -16.49 3.07 3.14
N LEU A 130 -15.59 2.32 2.48
CA LEU A 130 -15.84 1.70 1.17
C LEU A 130 -16.77 0.48 1.23
N GLY A 131 -17.08 -0.03 2.43
CA GLY A 131 -18.02 -1.13 2.63
C GLY A 131 -17.39 -2.48 2.98
N TYR A 132 -16.06 -2.56 3.14
CA TYR A 132 -15.43 -3.81 3.57
C TYR A 132 -15.78 -4.14 5.02
N ARG A 133 -16.01 -5.44 5.27
CA ARG A 133 -16.33 -5.99 6.61
C ARG A 133 -15.44 -7.15 7.00
N HIS A 134 -14.68 -7.69 6.05
CA HIS A 134 -13.85 -8.86 6.22
C HIS A 134 -12.41 -8.52 5.84
N LEU A 135 -11.52 -8.64 6.82
CA LEU A 135 -10.10 -8.35 6.67
C LEU A 135 -9.26 -9.49 7.23
N ASN A 136 -8.13 -9.76 6.61
CA ASN A 136 -7.08 -10.62 7.15
C ASN A 136 -5.72 -9.97 6.91
N ALA A 137 -4.66 -10.53 7.46
CA ALA A 137 -3.33 -9.98 7.29
C ALA A 137 -2.29 -11.08 7.04
N CYS A 138 -1.25 -10.76 6.29
CA CYS A 138 -0.01 -11.53 6.21
C CYS A 138 1.09 -10.69 6.88
N LEU A 139 1.98 -11.32 7.66
CA LEU A 139 3.08 -10.63 8.32
C LEU A 139 4.39 -10.89 7.57
N GLY A 140 5.13 -9.82 7.25
CA GLY A 140 6.30 -9.88 6.37
C GLY A 140 6.02 -10.67 5.09
N GLU A 141 6.95 -11.54 4.72
CA GLU A 141 6.85 -12.39 3.52
C GLU A 141 6.26 -13.78 3.80
N SER A 142 5.51 -13.95 4.90
CA SER A 142 5.01 -15.28 5.30
C SER A 142 4.08 -15.92 4.25
N MET A 143 3.40 -15.08 3.45
CA MET A 143 2.34 -15.48 2.52
C MET A 143 1.24 -16.33 3.18
N ALA A 144 1.10 -16.22 4.50
CA ALA A 144 0.16 -16.97 5.31
C ALA A 144 -0.71 -16.02 6.13
N PHE A 145 -2.02 -16.25 6.09
CA PHE A 145 -2.97 -15.44 6.84
C PHE A 145 -2.79 -15.62 8.35
N ALA A 146 -2.66 -14.50 9.06
CA ALA A 146 -2.45 -14.43 10.50
C ALA A 146 -3.70 -14.84 11.29
N HIS A 147 -4.90 -14.72 10.70
CA HIS A 147 -6.15 -15.07 11.34
C HIS A 147 -6.82 -16.27 10.66
N PRO A 148 -7.35 -17.24 11.43
CA PRO A 148 -8.05 -18.40 10.88
C PRO A 148 -9.35 -18.03 10.16
N ALA A 149 -9.94 -16.89 10.51
CA ALA A 149 -11.12 -16.33 9.84
C ALA A 149 -10.97 -14.80 9.72
N PRO A 150 -11.58 -14.17 8.70
CA PRO A 150 -11.52 -12.72 8.54
C PRO A 150 -12.13 -11.98 9.73
N ILE A 151 -11.50 -10.87 10.10
CA ILE A 151 -11.87 -10.01 11.23
C ILE A 151 -12.32 -8.62 10.77
N THR A 152 -12.88 -7.83 11.69
CA THR A 152 -13.33 -6.47 11.43
C THR A 152 -12.16 -5.48 11.38
N ALA A 153 -12.39 -4.30 10.78
CA ALA A 153 -11.39 -3.22 10.75
C ALA A 153 -10.97 -2.79 12.16
N ALA A 154 -11.90 -2.70 13.10
CA ALA A 154 -11.60 -2.39 14.50
C ALA A 154 -10.74 -3.47 15.19
N ALA A 155 -10.98 -4.74 14.89
CA ALA A 155 -10.14 -5.84 15.42
C ALA A 155 -8.74 -5.83 14.79
N MET A 156 -8.66 -5.58 13.48
CA MET A 156 -7.39 -5.45 12.74
C MET A 156 -6.56 -4.28 13.29
N ALA A 157 -7.17 -3.13 13.54
CA ALA A 157 -6.48 -1.97 14.12
C ALA A 157 -5.87 -2.30 15.50
N ARG A 158 -6.61 -3.01 16.36
CA ARG A 158 -6.07 -3.47 17.65
C ARG A 158 -4.94 -4.47 17.50
N TRP A 159 -5.04 -5.38 16.53
CA TRP A 159 -4.00 -6.36 16.25
C TRP A 159 -2.70 -5.69 15.78
N ILE A 160 -2.77 -4.79 14.79
CA ILE A 160 -1.61 -4.02 14.29
C ILE A 160 -0.99 -3.18 15.41
N ALA A 161 -1.82 -2.54 16.25
CA ALA A 161 -1.34 -1.76 17.39
C ALA A 161 -0.57 -2.60 18.43
N ALA A 162 -0.93 -3.87 18.58
CA ALA A 162 -0.31 -4.79 19.54
C ALA A 162 0.91 -5.55 18.98
N LEU A 163 1.20 -5.45 17.68
CA LEU A 163 2.38 -6.09 17.09
C LEU A 163 3.67 -5.58 17.76
N PRO A 164 4.70 -6.42 17.91
CA PRO A 164 6.03 -5.96 18.31
C PRO A 164 6.65 -5.07 17.22
N ALA A 165 7.69 -4.29 17.53
CA ALA A 165 8.33 -3.44 16.51
C ALA A 165 9.00 -4.30 15.42
N GLU A 166 9.56 -5.42 15.84
CA GLU A 166 10.29 -6.43 15.05
C GLU A 166 9.41 -7.13 14.02
N ALA A 167 8.09 -7.04 14.14
CA ALA A 167 7.17 -7.47 13.08
C ALA A 167 7.41 -6.68 11.78
N ASN A 168 7.97 -5.47 11.88
CA ASN A 168 8.39 -4.56 10.83
C ASN A 168 7.30 -4.13 9.83
N SER A 169 6.80 -5.05 9.01
CA SER A 169 5.75 -4.78 8.03
C SER A 169 4.87 -6.00 7.77
N GLY A 170 3.77 -5.77 7.04
CA GLY A 170 2.89 -6.82 6.56
C GLY A 170 1.83 -6.24 5.64
N ASP A 171 0.94 -7.09 5.16
CA ASP A 171 -0.15 -6.72 4.28
C ASP A 171 -1.49 -6.94 4.97
N VAL A 172 -2.39 -5.96 4.86
CA VAL A 172 -3.81 -6.15 5.19
C VAL A 172 -4.58 -6.39 3.90
N TYR A 173 -5.28 -7.52 3.86
CA TYR A 173 -6.18 -7.90 2.78
C TYR A 173 -7.63 -7.63 3.20
N ALA A 174 -8.39 -6.99 2.33
CA ALA A 174 -9.83 -6.82 2.45
C ALA A 174 -10.54 -7.46 1.25
N SER A 175 -11.70 -8.08 1.48
CA SER A 175 -12.49 -8.67 0.40
C SER A 175 -13.98 -8.54 0.65
N LEU A 176 -14.75 -8.38 -0.44
CA LEU A 176 -16.20 -8.55 -0.44
C LEU A 176 -16.60 -10.04 -0.36
N GLU A 177 -15.66 -10.95 -0.62
CA GLU A 177 -15.83 -12.40 -0.56
C GLU A 177 -14.94 -12.99 0.55
N PRO A 178 -15.44 -13.17 1.79
CA PRO A 178 -14.60 -13.55 2.94
C PRO A 178 -13.84 -14.88 2.75
N ALA A 179 -14.39 -15.80 1.94
CA ALA A 179 -13.74 -17.06 1.62
C ALA A 179 -12.37 -16.91 0.93
N ARG A 180 -12.09 -15.77 0.29
CA ARG A 180 -10.79 -15.50 -0.37
C ARG A 180 -9.66 -15.19 0.60
N ILE A 181 -10.00 -14.79 1.82
CA ILE A 181 -9.06 -14.30 2.84
C ILE A 181 -9.22 -15.10 4.14
N THR A 182 -9.65 -16.35 4.02
CA THR A 182 -9.68 -17.34 5.11
C THR A 182 -8.45 -18.24 4.97
N ALA A 183 -7.86 -18.63 6.10
CA ALA A 183 -6.63 -19.46 6.15
C ALA A 183 -6.90 -20.93 5.83
#